data_AF-C6BH27-F1
#
_entry.id   AF-C6BH27-F1
#
_cell.length_a   1.000
_cell.length_b   1.000
_cell.length_c   1.000
_cell.angle_alpha   90.00
_cell.angle_beta   90.00
_cell.angle_gamma   90.00
#
_symmetry.space_group_name_H-M   'P 1'
#
loop_
_entity.id
_entity.type
_entity.pdbx_description
1 polymer ?
#
loop_
_entity_poly.entity_id
_entity_poly.type
_entity_poly.pdbx_seq_one_letter_code
_entity_poly.pdbx_strand_id
1 'polypeptide(L)'
;MSVRVQEADFDLGAEIAALRAGRPNIGAVASFIGTVRDINDGTGVSEMELEHYPGMTEKALAGIVSAAMQRWELIDALVIHRVGKLKPQDQIVLVAVASKHRGESFAACEFIMDYLKSEAPFWKKEQTPQGARWVDARVTDDKALVRWGIASNNAATSTADQPGVSAQANDYE
;
A
#
# COMPACT_ATOMS: atom_id res chain seq x y z
N MET A 1 -12.85 -9.26 5.24
CA MET A 1 -11.60 -8.76 4.64
C MET A 1 -11.94 -8.03 3.35
N SER A 2 -11.41 -6.83 3.14
CA SER A 2 -11.57 -6.07 1.88
C SER A 2 -10.24 -5.44 1.46
N VAL A 3 -9.89 -5.52 0.17
CA VAL A 3 -8.70 -4.90 -0.43
C VAL A 3 -9.12 -4.19 -1.69
N ARG A 4 -8.75 -2.91 -1.83
CA ARG A 4 -9.04 -2.09 -3.00
C ARG A 4 -7.82 -1.27 -3.42
N VAL A 5 -7.56 -1.25 -4.72
CA VAL A 5 -6.66 -0.27 -5.35
C VAL A 5 -7.52 0.60 -6.26
N GLN A 6 -7.46 1.91 -6.10
CA GLN A 6 -8.37 2.85 -6.77
C GLN A 6 -7.71 4.22 -6.99
N GLU A 7 -8.21 5.04 -7.91
CA GLU A 7 -7.73 6.43 -8.06
C GLU A 7 -8.47 7.40 -7.14
N ALA A 8 -9.79 7.19 -7.02
CA ALA A 8 -10.67 8.04 -6.23
C ALA A 8 -10.28 8.07 -4.75
N ASP A 9 -10.52 9.22 -4.11
CA ASP A 9 -10.30 9.35 -2.68
C ASP A 9 -11.25 8.45 -1.87
N PHE A 10 -10.90 8.19 -0.61
CA PHE A 10 -11.74 7.42 0.31
C PHE A 10 -12.25 8.29 1.46
N ASP A 11 -13.44 7.97 1.96
CA ASP A 11 -14.01 8.58 3.16
C ASP A 11 -13.74 7.68 4.37
N LEU A 12 -12.85 8.12 5.26
CA LEU A 12 -12.51 7.37 6.47
C LEU A 12 -13.75 7.00 7.30
N GLY A 13 -14.66 7.94 7.50
CA GLY A 13 -15.84 7.73 8.35
C GLY A 13 -16.76 6.66 7.78
N ALA A 14 -17.03 6.73 6.47
CA ALA A 14 -17.83 5.75 5.75
C ALA A 14 -17.20 4.36 5.78
N GLU A 15 -15.88 4.28 5.59
CA GLU A 15 -15.15 3.01 5.57
C GLU A 15 -15.09 2.34 6.94
N ILE A 16 -14.85 3.11 8.02
CA ILE A 16 -14.91 2.59 9.39
C ILE A 16 -16.35 2.19 9.78
N ALA A 17 -17.36 2.94 9.34
CA ALA A 17 -18.76 2.57 9.55
C ALA A 17 -19.11 1.25 8.86
N ALA A 18 -18.70 1.06 7.60
CA ALA A 18 -18.91 -0.17 6.84
C ALA A 18 -18.16 -1.38 7.45
N LEU A 19 -16.92 -1.17 7.92
CA LEU A 19 -16.14 -2.20 8.62
C LEU A 19 -16.84 -2.69 9.89
N ARG A 20 -17.56 -1.80 10.59
CA ARG A 20 -18.26 -2.12 11.84
C ARG A 20 -19.69 -2.64 11.65
N ALA A 21 -20.34 -2.30 10.53
CA ALA A 21 -21.73 -2.62 10.28
C ALA A 21 -22.01 -4.12 10.43
N GLY A 22 -23.06 -4.47 11.20
CA GLY A 22 -23.48 -5.86 11.41
C GLY A 22 -22.56 -6.73 12.28
N ARG A 23 -21.52 -6.16 12.91
CA ARG A 23 -20.50 -6.91 13.67
C ARG A 23 -20.45 -6.46 15.15
N PRO A 24 -21.40 -6.90 16.00
CA PRO A 24 -21.53 -6.42 17.38
C PRO A 24 -20.39 -6.84 18.32
N ASN A 25 -19.56 -7.78 17.90
CA ASN A 25 -18.40 -8.28 18.66
C ASN A 25 -17.13 -7.42 18.49
N ILE A 26 -17.15 -6.38 17.65
CA ILE A 26 -16.02 -5.45 17.50
C ILE A 26 -15.94 -4.56 18.74
N GLY A 27 -14.88 -4.74 19.53
CA GLY A 27 -14.56 -3.91 20.69
C GLY A 27 -13.46 -2.89 20.43
N ALA A 28 -12.72 -3.02 19.33
CA ALA A 28 -11.68 -2.08 18.93
C ALA A 28 -11.55 -1.99 17.41
N VAL A 29 -11.23 -0.78 16.95
CA VAL A 29 -10.80 -0.52 15.58
C VAL A 29 -9.55 0.36 15.65
N ALA A 30 -8.50 -0.05 14.94
CA ALA A 30 -7.32 0.79 14.70
C ALA A 30 -7.24 1.09 13.20
N SER A 31 -6.87 2.33 12.87
CA SER A 31 -6.69 2.74 11.49
C SER A 31 -5.43 3.57 11.31
N PHE A 32 -4.77 3.37 10.17
CA PHE A 32 -3.68 4.20 9.69
C PHE A 32 -4.10 4.86 8.37
N ILE A 33 -3.81 6.15 8.25
CA ILE A 33 -3.99 6.91 7.02
C ILE A 33 -2.64 7.50 6.65
N GLY A 34 -2.13 7.11 5.48
CA GLY A 34 -1.01 7.79 4.87
C GLY A 34 -1.51 8.96 4.03
N THR A 35 -0.82 10.09 4.11
CA THR A 35 -1.00 11.22 3.21
C THR A 35 0.30 11.56 2.50
N VAL A 36 0.22 12.14 1.31
CA VAL A 36 1.38 12.64 0.59
C VAL A 36 1.97 13.80 1.39
N ARG A 37 3.26 13.71 1.74
CA ARG A 37 3.93 14.77 2.49
C ARG A 37 4.24 15.94 1.57
N ASP A 38 4.08 17.14 2.10
CA ASP A 38 4.58 18.36 1.46
C ASP A 38 6.09 18.48 1.74
N ILE A 39 6.92 17.93 0.86
CA ILE A 39 8.37 17.99 0.95
C ILE A 39 8.85 19.06 -0.02
N ASN A 40 8.66 20.33 0.34
CA ASN A 40 9.21 21.45 -0.40
C ASN A 40 10.21 22.22 0.46
N ASP A 41 11.47 22.25 0.06
CA ASP A 41 12.48 23.22 0.52
C ASP A 41 12.31 24.58 -0.20
N GLY A 42 11.07 25.00 -0.46
CA GLY A 42 10.76 26.28 -1.13
C GLY A 42 10.76 26.28 -2.66
N THR A 43 11.06 25.17 -3.33
CA THR A 43 10.88 25.01 -4.78
C THR A 43 9.55 24.28 -5.02
N GLY A 44 8.60 24.94 -5.69
CA GLY A 44 7.18 24.53 -5.77
C GLY A 44 6.90 23.02 -5.92
N VAL A 45 5.82 22.61 -5.25
CA VAL A 45 5.23 21.26 -5.18
C VAL A 45 5.35 20.45 -6.48
N SER A 46 5.99 19.28 -6.40
CA SER A 46 5.86 18.22 -7.42
C SER A 46 4.73 17.25 -7.05
N GLU A 47 3.74 17.11 -7.93
CA GLU A 47 2.74 16.03 -7.85
C GLU A 47 3.43 14.65 -7.83
N MET A 48 2.90 13.70 -7.06
CA MET A 48 3.35 12.31 -7.08
C MET A 48 2.42 11.50 -7.97
N GLU A 49 2.97 10.78 -8.96
CA GLU A 49 2.21 9.86 -9.81
C GLU A 49 2.58 8.42 -9.41
N LEU A 50 1.58 7.64 -8.99
CA LEU A 50 1.74 6.25 -8.60
C LEU A 50 1.02 5.31 -9.56
N GLU A 51 1.69 4.25 -9.95
CA GLU A 51 1.12 3.13 -10.69
C GLU A 51 1.26 1.83 -9.90
N HIS A 52 0.44 0.86 -10.26
CA HIS A 52 0.46 -0.50 -9.71
C HIS A 52 0.36 -1.51 -10.84
N TYR A 53 0.58 -2.79 -10.51
CA TYR A 53 0.39 -3.88 -11.44
C TYR A 53 -1.01 -4.46 -11.19
N PRO A 54 -1.98 -4.24 -12.10
CA PRO A 54 -3.35 -4.69 -11.88
C PRO A 54 -3.43 -6.21 -11.64
N GLY A 55 -4.10 -6.59 -10.57
CA GLY A 55 -4.26 -7.97 -10.12
C GLY A 55 -3.10 -8.49 -9.27
N MET A 56 -1.86 -8.08 -9.51
CA MET A 56 -0.71 -8.53 -8.70
C MET A 56 -0.64 -7.78 -7.38
N THR A 57 -0.78 -6.45 -7.42
CA THR A 57 -0.74 -5.62 -6.21
C THR A 57 -1.90 -5.98 -5.26
N GLU A 58 -3.11 -6.19 -5.78
CA GLU A 58 -4.27 -6.61 -5.00
C GLU A 58 -4.05 -7.99 -4.37
N LYS A 59 -3.44 -8.94 -5.09
CA LYS A 59 -3.07 -10.25 -4.54
C LYS A 59 -2.03 -10.15 -3.44
N ALA A 60 -1.01 -9.32 -3.62
CA ALA A 60 0.03 -9.09 -2.60
C ALA A 60 -0.59 -8.49 -1.32
N LEU A 61 -1.42 -7.45 -1.47
CA LEU A 61 -2.15 -6.84 -0.35
C LEU A 61 -3.08 -7.85 0.35
N ALA A 62 -3.82 -8.66 -0.39
CA ALA A 62 -4.66 -9.72 0.17
C ALA A 62 -3.85 -10.78 0.92
N GLY A 63 -2.66 -11.13 0.42
CA GLY A 63 -1.71 -12.02 1.09
C GLY A 63 -1.23 -11.44 2.42
N ILE A 64 -0.88 -10.14 2.46
CA ILE A 64 -0.46 -9.43 3.67
C ILE A 64 -1.58 -9.43 4.72
N VAL A 65 -2.81 -9.10 4.32
CA VAL A 65 -3.95 -9.10 5.26
C VAL A 65 -4.25 -10.50 5.75
N SER A 66 -4.15 -11.51 4.87
CA SER A 66 -4.30 -12.92 5.26
C SER A 66 -3.24 -13.33 6.29
N ALA A 67 -1.99 -12.92 6.12
CA ALA A 67 -0.92 -13.18 7.09
C ALA A 67 -1.19 -12.50 8.44
N ALA A 68 -1.79 -11.30 8.45
CA ALA A 68 -2.21 -10.64 9.69
C ALA A 68 -3.34 -11.42 10.38
N MET A 69 -4.35 -11.86 9.64
CA MET A 69 -5.47 -12.65 10.17
C MET A 69 -5.05 -14.05 10.66
N GLN A 70 -3.92 -14.59 10.19
CA GLN A 70 -3.34 -15.82 10.72
C GLN A 70 -2.60 -15.60 12.05
N ARG A 71 -2.06 -14.39 12.28
CA ARG A 71 -1.29 -14.04 13.48
C ARG A 71 -2.18 -13.55 14.63
N TRP A 72 -3.30 -12.91 14.31
CA TRP A 72 -4.22 -12.33 15.29
C TRP A 72 -5.67 -12.71 15.00
N GLU A 73 -6.48 -12.88 16.04
CA GLU A 73 -7.94 -13.06 15.91
C GLU A 73 -8.61 -11.73 15.51
N LEU A 74 -8.53 -11.40 14.23
CA LEU A 74 -9.18 -10.21 13.67
C LEU A 74 -10.62 -10.53 13.27
N ILE A 75 -11.52 -9.60 13.52
CA ILE A 75 -12.92 -9.69 13.08
C ILE A 75 -13.02 -9.25 11.62
N ASP A 76 -12.35 -8.15 11.27
CA ASP A 76 -12.26 -7.70 9.89
C ASP A 76 -11.02 -6.81 9.68
N ALA A 77 -10.62 -6.67 8.44
CA ALA A 77 -9.53 -5.79 8.01
C ALA A 77 -9.83 -5.24 6.62
N LEU A 78 -9.47 -3.98 6.42
CA LEU A 78 -9.61 -3.22 5.19
C LEU A 78 -8.27 -2.61 4.80
N VAL A 79 -7.90 -2.74 3.53
CA VAL A 79 -6.82 -1.97 2.90
C VAL A 79 -7.37 -1.26 1.66
N ILE A 80 -7.19 0.05 1.60
CA ILE A 80 -7.40 0.86 0.39
C ILE A 80 -6.08 1.52 0.05
N HIS A 81 -5.58 1.35 -1.16
CA HIS A 81 -4.43 2.09 -1.65
C HIS A 81 -4.81 2.89 -2.89
N ARG A 82 -4.43 4.17 -2.91
CA ARG A 82 -4.66 5.05 -4.04
C ARG A 82 -3.53 4.99 -5.05
N VAL A 83 -3.87 5.14 -6.32
CA VAL A 83 -2.95 5.26 -7.47
C VAL A 83 -3.34 6.48 -8.31
N GLY A 84 -2.58 6.77 -9.34
CA GLY A 84 -2.72 7.96 -10.17
C GLY A 84 -1.97 9.16 -9.60
N LYS A 85 -2.41 10.36 -9.99
CA LYS A 85 -1.80 11.62 -9.57
C LYS A 85 -2.33 12.05 -8.20
N LEU A 86 -1.41 12.27 -7.27
CA LEU A 86 -1.67 12.66 -5.90
C LEU A 86 -0.88 13.94 -5.58
N LYS A 87 -1.55 14.89 -4.96
CA LYS A 87 -0.98 16.17 -4.51
C LYS A 87 -0.55 16.07 -3.05
N PRO A 88 0.32 16.96 -2.56
CA PRO A 88 0.58 17.05 -1.13
C PRO A 88 -0.72 17.15 -0.34
N GLN A 89 -0.72 16.50 0.82
CA GLN A 89 -1.85 16.35 1.73
C GLN A 89 -2.96 15.41 1.26
N ASP A 90 -2.95 14.94 0.00
CA ASP A 90 -3.90 13.92 -0.44
C ASP A 90 -3.70 12.63 0.37
N GLN A 91 -4.80 11.98 0.71
CA GLN A 91 -4.78 10.64 1.30
C GLN A 91 -4.26 9.65 0.25
N ILE A 92 -3.40 8.71 0.64
CA ILE A 92 -2.81 7.72 -0.27
C ILE A 92 -3.16 6.29 0.14
N VAL A 93 -3.23 5.99 1.44
CA VAL A 93 -3.49 4.63 1.90
C VAL A 93 -4.30 4.66 3.17
N LEU A 94 -5.27 3.75 3.27
CA LEU A 94 -6.01 3.42 4.47
C LEU A 94 -5.76 1.96 4.81
N VAL A 95 -5.32 1.70 6.04
CA VAL A 95 -5.42 0.39 6.68
C VAL A 95 -6.34 0.53 7.87
N ALA A 96 -7.36 -0.31 7.97
CA ALA A 96 -8.23 -0.37 9.13
C ALA A 96 -8.42 -1.81 9.58
N VAL A 97 -8.24 -2.06 10.87
CA VAL A 97 -8.34 -3.39 11.46
C VAL A 97 -9.31 -3.35 12.63
N ALA A 98 -10.22 -4.33 12.69
CA ALA A 98 -11.19 -4.50 13.75
C ALA A 98 -10.97 -5.82 14.51
N SER A 99 -10.99 -5.77 15.83
CA SER A 99 -10.85 -6.93 16.71
C SER A 99 -11.67 -6.77 18.00
N LYS A 100 -11.65 -7.79 18.86
CA LYS A 100 -12.30 -7.73 20.18
C LYS A 100 -11.59 -6.77 21.14
N HIS A 101 -10.26 -6.72 21.11
CA HIS A 101 -9.46 -5.87 21.98
C HIS A 101 -8.48 -5.00 21.18
N ARG A 102 -8.06 -3.88 21.78
CA ARG A 102 -7.22 -2.89 21.09
C ARG A 102 -5.83 -3.42 20.72
N GLY A 103 -5.30 -4.38 21.47
CA GLY A 103 -3.94 -4.87 21.30
C GLY A 103 -3.73 -5.49 19.92
N GLU A 104 -4.65 -6.36 19.52
CA GLU A 104 -4.65 -7.02 18.22
C GLU A 104 -4.89 -6.01 17.09
N SER A 105 -5.83 -5.07 17.28
CA SER A 105 -6.10 -4.02 16.29
C SER A 105 -4.85 -3.18 15.99
N PHE A 106 -4.15 -2.70 17.03
CA PHE A 106 -2.93 -1.90 16.84
C PHE A 106 -1.81 -2.73 16.20
N ALA A 107 -1.52 -3.92 16.75
CA ALA A 107 -0.42 -4.75 16.26
C ALA A 107 -0.63 -5.17 14.79
N ALA A 108 -1.85 -5.58 14.43
CA ALA A 108 -2.16 -5.96 13.05
C ALA A 108 -2.18 -4.77 12.09
N CYS A 109 -2.67 -3.60 12.52
CA CYS A 109 -2.64 -2.40 11.68
C CYS A 109 -1.21 -1.96 11.37
N GLU A 110 -0.32 -2.00 12.36
CA GLU A 110 1.12 -1.71 12.18
C GLU A 110 1.79 -2.76 11.28
N PHE A 111 1.56 -4.05 11.56
CA PHE A 111 2.08 -5.15 10.74
C PHE A 111 1.71 -5.03 9.26
N ILE A 112 0.43 -4.77 8.95
CA ILE A 112 -0.04 -4.63 7.57
C ILE A 112 0.69 -3.45 6.89
N MET A 113 0.86 -2.32 7.59
CA MET A 113 1.53 -1.16 7.02
C MET A 113 3.02 -1.40 6.74
N ASP A 114 3.74 -2.03 7.67
CA ASP A 114 5.16 -2.34 7.50
C ASP A 114 5.39 -3.31 6.33
N TYR A 115 4.54 -4.34 6.24
CA TYR A 115 4.63 -5.34 5.18
C TYR A 115 4.23 -4.75 3.82
N LEU A 116 3.16 -3.95 3.77
CA LEU A 116 2.71 -3.25 2.56
C LEU A 116 3.85 -2.39 1.98
N LYS A 117 4.48 -1.56 2.80
CA LYS A 117 5.56 -0.66 2.35
C LYS A 117 6.78 -1.38 1.80
N SER A 118 7.02 -2.58 2.31
CA SER A 118 8.17 -3.38 1.90
C SER A 118 7.90 -4.21 0.65
N GLU A 119 6.68 -4.72 0.47
CA GLU A 119 6.43 -5.86 -0.44
C GLU A 119 5.33 -5.62 -1.47
N ALA A 120 4.46 -4.60 -1.28
CA ALA A 120 3.43 -4.29 -2.28
C ALA A 120 4.06 -3.59 -3.50
N PRO A 121 3.87 -4.12 -4.73
CA PRO A 121 4.47 -3.56 -5.93
C PRO A 121 3.71 -2.29 -6.35
N PHE A 122 4.35 -1.16 -6.09
CA PHE A 122 3.95 0.18 -6.56
C PHE A 122 5.15 0.84 -7.23
N TRP A 123 4.88 1.65 -8.24
CA TRP A 123 5.90 2.44 -8.92
C TRP A 123 5.56 3.91 -8.82
N LYS A 124 6.56 4.72 -8.48
CA LYS A 124 6.45 6.17 -8.48
C LYS A 124 7.13 6.74 -9.73
N LYS A 125 6.50 7.73 -10.34
CA LYS A 125 7.11 8.47 -11.45
C LYS A 125 8.05 9.53 -10.91
N GLU A 126 9.33 9.43 -11.26
CA GLU A 126 10.32 10.46 -10.97
C GLU A 126 10.60 11.28 -12.23
N GLN A 127 10.57 12.60 -12.08
CA GLN A 127 11.07 13.51 -13.11
C GLN A 127 12.60 13.60 -12.97
N THR A 128 13.33 13.31 -14.04
CA THR A 128 14.78 13.47 -14.10
C THR A 128 15.16 14.47 -15.19
N PRO A 129 16.38 15.04 -15.19
CA PRO A 129 16.83 15.90 -16.30
C PRO A 129 16.81 15.21 -17.67
N GLN A 130 16.76 13.88 -17.71
CA GLN A 130 16.72 13.04 -18.90
C GLN A 130 15.29 12.62 -19.31
N GLY A 131 14.26 12.99 -18.54
CA GLY A 131 12.85 12.63 -18.75
C GLY A 131 12.22 11.92 -17.55
N ALA A 132 10.93 11.62 -17.67
CA ALA A 132 10.20 10.89 -16.63
C ALA A 132 10.55 9.40 -16.67
N ARG A 133 10.75 8.78 -15.50
CA ARG A 133 10.94 7.33 -15.35
C ARG A 133 10.14 6.78 -14.19
N TRP A 134 9.72 5.53 -14.30
CA TRP A 134 9.12 4.79 -13.18
C TRP A 134 10.22 4.17 -12.34
N VAL A 135 10.13 4.36 -11.03
CA VAL A 135 11.00 3.69 -10.07
C VAL A 135 10.15 2.97 -9.04
N ASP A 136 10.71 1.91 -8.49
CA ASP A 136 10.10 1.16 -7.42
C ASP A 136 9.80 2.07 -6.22
N ALA A 137 8.56 2.05 -5.74
CA ALA A 137 8.13 2.83 -4.58
C ALA A 137 8.32 2.07 -3.27
N ARG A 138 8.70 0.79 -3.32
CA ARG A 138 8.99 -0.01 -2.12
C ARG A 138 10.14 0.63 -1.37
N VAL A 139 9.91 0.87 -0.08
CA VAL A 139 10.96 1.25 0.86
C VAL A 139 11.16 0.02 1.72
N THR A 140 12.20 -0.74 1.42
CA THR A 140 12.53 -1.92 2.21
C THR A 140 12.88 -1.48 3.62
N ASP A 141 11.98 -1.73 4.56
CA ASP A 141 12.26 -1.59 5.99
C ASP A 141 12.55 -2.97 6.57
N ASP A 142 13.75 -3.49 6.25
CA ASP A 142 14.21 -4.80 6.71
C ASP A 142 14.14 -4.92 8.24
N LYS A 143 14.30 -3.81 8.98
CA LYS A 143 14.18 -3.81 10.44
C LYS A 143 12.74 -4.07 10.89
N ALA A 144 11.77 -3.46 10.21
CA ALA A 144 10.35 -3.73 10.46
C ALA A 144 9.98 -5.17 10.12
N LEU A 145 10.42 -5.70 8.97
CA LEU A 145 10.16 -7.10 8.60
C LEU A 145 10.79 -8.09 9.59
N VAL A 146 12.02 -7.83 10.05
CA VAL A 146 12.68 -8.63 11.09
C VAL A 146 11.93 -8.59 12.41
N ARG A 147 11.38 -7.44 12.83
CA ARG A 147 10.51 -7.35 14.03
C ARG A 147 9.33 -8.30 13.93
N TRP A 148 8.81 -8.53 12.74
CA TRP A 148 7.70 -9.44 12.49
C TRP A 148 8.15 -10.87 12.15
N GLY A 149 9.45 -11.18 12.18
CA GLY A 149 9.99 -12.49 11.86
C GLY A 149 9.78 -12.90 10.39
N ILE A 150 9.76 -11.92 9.48
CA ILE A 150 9.61 -12.13 8.04
C ILE A 150 10.97 -11.90 7.38
N ALA A 151 11.41 -12.83 6.55
CA ALA A 151 12.56 -12.62 5.68
C ALA A 151 12.13 -11.79 4.45
N SER A 152 12.86 -10.72 4.15
CA SER A 152 12.61 -9.90 2.97
C SER A 152 12.86 -10.73 1.70
N ASN A 153 11.90 -10.79 0.78
CA ASN A 153 12.07 -11.50 -0.49
C ASN A 153 12.64 -10.62 -1.60
N ASN A 154 12.87 -9.33 -1.33
CA ASN A 154 13.20 -8.33 -2.35
C ASN A 154 14.69 -8.24 -2.78
N ALA A 155 15.52 -9.22 -2.43
CA ALA A 155 16.88 -9.30 -2.94
C ALA A 155 16.95 -9.97 -4.34
N ALA A 156 16.22 -9.46 -5.34
CA ALA A 156 16.50 -9.62 -6.80
C ALA A 156 15.27 -9.33 -7.70
N THR A 157 14.86 -8.07 -7.86
CA THR A 157 14.08 -7.66 -9.06
C THR A 157 14.57 -6.31 -9.57
N SER A 158 15.79 -6.32 -10.13
CA SER A 158 16.26 -5.24 -11.00
C SER A 158 15.56 -5.37 -12.35
N THR A 159 14.87 -4.30 -12.76
CA THR A 159 14.59 -3.90 -14.15
C THR A 159 13.61 -4.69 -15.03
N ALA A 160 13.13 -5.89 -14.68
CA ALA A 160 12.32 -6.70 -15.62
C ALA A 160 10.79 -6.45 -15.63
N ASP A 161 10.21 -5.90 -14.56
CA ASP A 161 8.73 -5.81 -14.38
C ASP A 161 8.17 -4.37 -14.42
N GLN A 162 8.87 -3.44 -15.07
CA GLN A 162 8.33 -2.08 -15.26
C GLN A 162 7.23 -2.06 -16.33
N PRO A 163 6.06 -1.45 -16.07
CA PRO A 163 5.07 -1.25 -17.12
C PRO A 163 5.62 -0.27 -18.17
N GLY A 164 5.79 -0.76 -19.41
CA GLY A 164 6.01 0.12 -20.58
C GLY A 164 7.38 0.09 -21.29
N VAL A 165 8.10 -1.04 -21.34
CA VAL A 165 8.95 -1.30 -22.52
C VAL A 165 8.07 -2.00 -23.54
N SER A 166 7.59 -1.26 -24.53
CA SER A 166 7.02 -1.87 -25.73
C SER A 166 8.03 -2.89 -26.27
N ALA A 167 7.67 -4.17 -26.28
CA ALA A 167 8.33 -5.12 -27.14
C ALA A 167 8.10 -4.63 -28.57
N GLN A 168 9.07 -3.91 -29.12
CA GLN A 168 9.16 -3.74 -30.56
C GLN A 168 9.41 -5.14 -31.11
N ALA A 169 8.35 -5.75 -31.64
CA ALA A 169 8.46 -6.85 -32.56
C ALA A 169 9.32 -6.34 -33.73
N ASN A 170 10.58 -6.73 -33.77
CA ASN A 170 11.37 -6.60 -34.97
C ASN A 170 10.95 -7.74 -35.90
N ASP A 171 10.00 -7.41 -36.78
CA ASP A 171 9.95 -7.98 -38.12
C ASP A 171 11.26 -7.62 -38.82
N TYR A 172 12.09 -8.60 -39.13
CA TYR A 172 12.93 -8.64 -40.34
C TYR A 172 13.20 -10.12 -40.68
N GLU A 173 12.87 -10.45 -41.92
CA GLU A 173 13.03 -11.69 -42.71
C GLU A 173 14.02 -12.77 -42.24
#